data_AF-A0A953TFK9-F1
#
_entry.id   AF-A0A953TFK9-F1
#
_cell.length_a   1.000
_cell.length_b   1.000
_cell.length_c   1.000
_cell.angle_alpha   90.00
_cell.angle_beta   90.00
_cell.angle_gamma   90.00
#
_symmetry.space_group_name_H-M   'P 1'
#
loop_
_entity.id
_entity.type
_entity.pdbx_description
1 polymer ?
#
loop_
_entity_poly.entity_id
_entity_poly.type
_entity_poly.pdbx_seq_one_letter_code
_entity_poly.pdbx_strand_id
1 'polypeptide(L)'
;MTRAPHIVLRLVFELGLRERERVTSVQNRVSVFTGGSLHGVMTKGLQPLSGGRNYLVVEKIEMDLGEISLQNMEEDLAAGIARCLRQWILRAAPLLSEPVWSAERASSERSDKDRLPELIATTEVLPAGFSGLNAAIASALRGPGDWPQLMATVRDNPAFRLRLASEVSTERLRGLLHSMVPDHGQWMAGLSDALLSLHDLEALAPLNRNAFRQALWESILDQVARYQPAGFSLSSFVAGVLKLLAKRCSLSPSALVENIARRAQQI
;
A
#
# COMPACT_ATOMS: atom_id res chain seq x y z
N MET A 1 -1.92 30.11 -5.57
CA MET A 1 -1.85 30.29 -4.10
C MET A 1 -2.64 29.16 -3.45
N THR A 2 -1.97 28.16 -2.88
CA THR A 2 -2.59 27.06 -2.14
C THR A 2 -3.04 27.56 -0.77
N ARG A 3 -4.35 27.54 -0.49
CA ARG A 3 -4.86 27.86 0.86
C ARG A 3 -4.34 26.81 1.84
N ALA A 4 -3.82 27.26 2.99
CA ALA A 4 -3.42 26.36 4.06
C ALA A 4 -4.63 25.53 4.53
N PRO A 5 -4.47 24.22 4.78
CA PRO A 5 -5.56 23.39 5.29
C PRO A 5 -6.01 23.91 6.65
N HIS A 6 -7.32 24.14 6.79
CA HIS A 6 -7.93 24.57 8.06
C HIS A 6 -8.21 23.34 8.93
N ILE A 7 -7.51 23.22 10.05
CA ILE A 7 -7.67 22.10 10.98
C ILE A 7 -8.37 22.62 12.24
N VAL A 8 -9.55 22.08 12.55
CA VAL A 8 -10.22 22.28 13.85
C VAL A 8 -10.00 21.03 14.68
N LEU A 9 -9.34 21.16 15.83
CA LEU A 9 -8.94 20.03 16.64
C LEU A 9 -9.11 20.34 18.12
N ARG A 10 -9.66 19.38 18.87
CA ARG A 10 -9.60 19.37 20.34
C ARG A 10 -8.63 18.27 20.77
N LEU A 11 -7.61 18.64 21.52
CA LEU A 11 -6.62 17.71 22.06
C LEU A 11 -6.81 17.59 23.57
N VAL A 12 -6.72 16.36 24.06
CA VAL A 12 -6.69 16.04 25.49
C VAL A 12 -5.50 15.12 25.71
N PHE A 13 -4.64 15.48 26.66
CA PHE A 13 -3.52 14.65 27.09
C PHE A 13 -3.84 14.10 28.48
N GLU A 14 -3.85 12.78 28.60
CA GLU A 14 -3.92 12.08 29.88
C GLU A 14 -2.52 11.54 30.18
N LEU A 15 -1.90 12.07 31.24
CA LEU A 15 -0.52 11.77 31.58
C LEU A 15 -0.45 11.18 32.99
N GLY A 16 0.06 9.97 33.10
CA GLY A 16 0.41 9.35 34.37
C GLY A 16 1.78 9.81 34.83
N LEU A 17 1.85 10.57 35.93
CA LEU A 17 3.12 11.04 36.51
C LEU A 17 3.34 10.37 37.88
N ARG A 18 4.58 9.89 38.11
CA ARG A 18 4.97 9.25 39.38
C ARG A 18 5.26 10.26 40.50
N GLU A 19 5.63 11.50 40.16
CA GLU A 19 6.01 12.56 41.11
C GLU A 19 5.12 13.80 40.94
N ARG A 20 4.45 14.24 42.02
CA ARG A 20 3.54 15.40 42.01
C ARG A 20 4.25 16.72 41.71
N GLU A 21 5.52 16.87 42.06
CA GLU A 21 6.26 18.13 41.95
C GLU A 21 6.54 18.55 40.49
N ARG A 22 6.33 17.65 39.52
CA ARG A 22 6.64 17.91 38.10
C ARG A 22 5.44 18.23 37.22
N VAL A 23 4.22 18.21 37.78
CA VAL A 23 2.98 18.38 36.99
C VAL A 23 2.97 19.69 36.22
N THR A 24 3.30 20.82 36.87
CA THR A 24 3.29 22.14 36.23
C THR A 24 4.33 22.26 35.13
N SER A 25 5.52 21.67 35.32
CA SER A 25 6.59 21.67 34.31
C SER A 25 6.18 20.88 33.06
N VAL A 26 5.63 19.68 33.27
CA VAL A 26 5.12 18.83 32.18
C VAL A 26 3.98 19.53 31.44
N GLN A 27 3.02 20.11 32.17
CA GLN A 27 1.90 20.83 31.57
C GLN A 27 2.37 22.01 30.71
N ASN A 28 3.33 22.82 31.20
CA ASN A 28 3.87 23.94 30.44
C ASN A 28 4.55 23.49 29.16
N ARG A 29 5.34 22.41 29.21
CA ARG A 29 6.02 21.87 28.03
C ARG A 29 5.05 21.28 27.02
N VAL A 30 4.01 20.57 27.47
CA VAL A 30 2.93 20.09 26.59
C VAL A 30 2.22 21.26 25.92
N SER A 31 1.94 22.33 26.67
CA SER A 31 1.35 23.56 26.13
C SER A 31 2.22 24.16 25.02
N VAL A 32 3.53 24.33 25.27
CA VAL A 32 4.50 24.80 24.27
C VAL A 32 4.53 23.89 23.04
N PHE A 33 4.58 22.57 23.23
CA PHE A 33 4.55 21.60 22.15
C PHE A 33 3.29 21.71 21.29
N THR A 34 2.12 21.83 21.93
CA THR A 34 0.83 21.96 21.24
C THR A 34 0.72 23.26 20.43
N GLY A 35 1.29 24.36 20.93
CA GLY A 35 1.31 25.65 20.24
C GLY A 35 2.33 25.76 19.11
N GLY A 36 3.35 24.88 19.09
CA GLY A 36 4.42 24.91 18.09
C GLY A 36 4.43 23.69 17.18
N SER A 37 5.06 22.61 17.63
CA SER A 37 5.45 21.47 16.79
C SER A 37 4.30 20.54 16.40
N LEU A 38 3.24 20.49 17.22
CA LEU A 38 2.16 19.53 17.03
C LEU A 38 1.46 19.67 15.68
N HIS A 39 1.21 20.91 15.22
CA HIS A 39 0.58 21.13 13.92
C HIS A 39 1.40 20.53 12.78
N GLY A 40 2.74 20.67 12.83
CA GLY A 40 3.63 20.07 11.84
C GLY A 40 3.60 18.55 11.83
N VAL A 41 3.52 17.93 13.02
CA VAL A 41 3.40 16.48 13.17
C VAL A 41 2.07 15.98 12.62
N MET A 42 0.96 16.63 12.98
CA MET A 42 -0.38 16.28 12.50
C MET A 42 -0.48 16.43 10.98
N THR A 43 -0.02 17.55 10.43
CA THR A 43 -0.06 17.82 8.98
C THR A 43 0.73 16.77 8.22
N LYS A 44 1.99 16.48 8.62
CA LYS A 44 2.79 15.43 7.98
C LYS A 44 2.18 14.04 8.15
N GLY A 45 1.64 13.75 9.33
CA GLY A 45 1.03 12.45 9.64
C GLY A 45 -0.23 12.18 8.83
N LEU A 46 -1.10 13.18 8.68
CA LEU A 46 -2.39 13.10 7.99
C LEU A 46 -2.30 13.44 6.50
N GLN A 47 -1.19 14.00 6.03
CA GLN A 47 -0.96 14.31 4.61
C GLN A 47 -1.34 13.14 3.67
N PRO A 48 -1.02 11.87 3.97
CA PRO A 48 -1.41 10.75 3.11
C PRO A 48 -2.94 10.60 2.92
N LEU A 49 -3.74 11.02 3.90
CA LEU A 49 -5.21 10.98 3.81
C LEU A 49 -5.80 12.16 3.04
N SER A 50 -5.05 13.25 2.88
CA SER A 50 -5.53 14.48 2.26
C SER A 50 -5.59 14.46 0.74
N GLY A 51 -5.54 13.27 0.10
CA GLY A 51 -5.41 13.01 -1.34
C GLY A 51 -6.46 13.63 -2.26
N GLY A 52 -6.54 14.96 -2.31
CA GLY A 52 -7.49 15.75 -3.09
C GLY A 52 -8.88 15.95 -2.46
N ARG A 53 -9.15 15.38 -1.27
CA ARG A 53 -10.43 15.59 -0.57
C ARG A 53 -10.42 16.95 0.15
N ASN A 54 -11.53 17.70 0.04
CA ASN A 54 -11.65 19.04 0.61
C ASN A 54 -11.80 19.06 2.15
N TYR A 55 -12.18 17.93 2.77
CA TYR A 55 -12.29 17.81 4.23
C TYR A 55 -12.20 16.34 4.68
N LEU A 56 -11.59 16.12 5.84
CA LEU A 56 -11.59 14.87 6.58
C LEU A 56 -12.24 15.17 7.94
N VAL A 57 -13.32 14.47 8.28
CA VAL A 57 -13.97 14.59 9.58
C VAL A 57 -13.65 13.33 10.38
N VAL A 58 -13.04 13.52 11.54
CA VAL A 58 -12.77 12.44 12.49
C VAL A 58 -13.33 12.88 13.83
N GLU A 59 -14.28 12.12 14.38
CA GLU A 59 -14.94 12.49 15.64
C GLU A 59 -13.99 12.40 16.83
N LYS A 60 -13.24 11.31 16.93
CA LYS A 60 -12.28 11.07 18.02
C LYS A 60 -11.16 10.15 17.55
N ILE A 61 -9.92 10.49 17.90
CA ILE A 61 -8.77 9.59 17.80
C ILE A 61 -8.18 9.45 19.18
N GLU A 62 -8.21 8.24 19.72
CA GLU A 62 -7.51 7.88 20.95
C GLU A 62 -6.19 7.20 20.56
N MET A 63 -5.10 7.67 21.16
CA MET A 63 -3.76 7.18 20.86
C MET A 63 -3.04 6.88 22.17
N ASP A 64 -2.55 5.64 22.29
CA ASP A 64 -1.61 5.28 23.34
C ASP A 64 -0.19 5.56 22.84
N LEU A 65 0.46 6.55 23.44
CA LEU A 65 1.82 6.95 23.09
C LEU A 65 2.87 6.06 23.77
N GLY A 66 2.48 5.28 24.78
CA GLY A 66 3.37 4.51 25.64
C GLY A 66 4.13 5.38 26.63
N GLU A 67 5.33 4.94 27.01
CA GLU A 67 6.21 5.69 27.91
C GLU A 67 6.94 6.79 27.15
N ILE A 68 6.90 8.01 27.71
CA ILE A 68 7.56 9.20 27.15
C ILE A 68 8.69 9.61 28.10
N SER A 69 9.90 9.81 27.58
CA SER A 69 11.00 10.32 28.40
C SER A 69 10.75 11.79 28.75
N LEU A 70 10.89 12.14 30.03
CA LEU A 70 10.82 13.54 30.46
C LEU A 70 11.99 14.36 29.90
N GLN A 71 13.13 13.76 29.57
CA GLN A 71 14.27 14.52 29.03
C GLN A 71 13.98 14.97 27.59
N ASN A 72 13.42 14.08 26.76
CA ASN A 72 13.18 14.30 25.34
C ASN A 72 11.68 14.40 25.00
N MET A 73 10.90 14.96 25.92
CA MET A 73 9.44 14.85 25.91
C MET A 73 8.81 15.32 24.59
N GLU A 74 9.26 16.43 24.02
CA GLU A 74 8.70 16.99 22.78
C GLU A 74 9.02 16.11 21.56
N GLU A 75 10.22 15.54 21.49
CA GLU A 75 10.64 14.65 20.41
C GLU A 75 9.93 13.30 20.51
N ASP A 76 9.85 12.74 21.71
CA ASP A 76 9.16 11.49 21.99
C ASP A 76 7.65 11.62 21.74
N LEU A 77 7.03 12.74 22.15
CA LEU A 77 5.63 13.04 21.84
C LEU A 77 5.42 13.16 20.34
N ALA A 78 6.29 13.87 19.62
CA ALA A 78 6.19 14.01 18.17
C ALA A 78 6.32 12.66 17.46
N ALA A 79 7.32 11.86 17.84
CA ALA A 79 7.56 10.54 17.27
C ALA A 79 6.43 9.56 17.60
N GLY A 80 5.94 9.58 18.85
CA GLY A 80 4.82 8.78 19.33
C GLY A 80 3.54 9.11 18.58
N ILE A 81 3.16 10.39 18.49
CA ILE A 81 1.97 10.83 17.76
C ILE A 81 2.10 10.48 16.28
N ALA A 82 3.25 10.73 15.64
CA ALA A 82 3.45 10.36 14.25
C ALA A 82 3.33 8.85 14.02
N ARG A 83 3.87 8.03 14.92
CA ARG A 83 3.75 6.57 14.88
C ARG A 83 2.30 6.13 15.03
N CYS A 84 1.60 6.63 16.04
CA CYS A 84 0.21 6.26 16.32
C CYS A 84 -0.74 6.74 15.22
N LEU A 85 -0.55 7.93 14.67
CA LEU A 85 -1.30 8.40 13.49
C LEU A 85 -1.06 7.52 12.28
N ARG A 86 0.19 7.14 11.97
CA ARG A 86 0.46 6.22 10.86
C ARG A 86 -0.24 4.88 11.06
N GLN A 87 -0.17 4.31 12.26
CA GLN A 87 -0.85 3.06 12.58
C GLN A 87 -2.38 3.21 12.50
N TRP A 88 -2.92 4.30 13.01
CA TRP A 88 -4.33 4.62 12.93
C TRP A 88 -4.78 4.76 11.47
N ILE A 89 -4.03 5.48 10.64
CA ILE A 89 -4.29 5.62 9.19
C ILE A 89 -4.31 4.25 8.52
N LEU A 90 -3.34 3.38 8.81
CA LEU A 90 -3.31 2.03 8.22
C LEU A 90 -4.54 1.21 8.61
N ARG A 91 -5.07 1.39 9.82
CA ARG A 91 -6.28 0.70 10.31
C ARG A 91 -7.59 1.36 9.84
N ALA A 92 -7.61 2.69 9.72
CA ALA A 92 -8.79 3.48 9.39
C ALA A 92 -8.97 3.68 7.88
N ALA A 93 -7.91 3.58 7.06
CA ALA A 93 -7.99 3.71 5.61
C ALA A 93 -9.01 2.78 4.95
N PRO A 94 -9.19 1.51 5.38
CA PRO A 94 -10.27 0.66 4.89
C PRO A 94 -11.67 1.20 5.25
N LEU A 95 -11.85 1.74 6.46
CA LEU A 95 -13.13 2.23 6.97
C LEU A 95 -13.53 3.60 6.40
N LEU A 96 -12.55 4.44 6.06
CA LEU A 96 -12.74 5.77 5.46
C LEU A 96 -12.97 5.71 3.93
N SER A 97 -12.96 4.50 3.36
CA SER A 97 -13.20 4.24 1.93
C SER A 97 -14.66 3.90 1.61
N GLU A 98 -15.54 3.79 2.61
CA GLU A 98 -16.97 3.66 2.35
C GLU A 98 -17.64 5.02 2.09
N PRO A 99 -18.45 5.16 1.02
CA PRO A 99 -19.45 6.21 0.96
C PRO A 99 -20.51 5.91 2.02
N VAL A 100 -20.56 6.75 3.05
CA VAL A 100 -21.57 6.67 4.12
C VAL A 100 -22.96 6.89 3.52
N TRP A 101 -23.61 5.79 3.18
CA TRP A 101 -25.05 5.56 3.35
C TRP A 101 -25.27 4.05 3.36
N SER A 102 -25.22 3.45 4.55
CA SER A 102 -26.25 2.57 5.10
C SER A 102 -25.79 2.04 6.45
N ALA A 103 -26.60 2.29 7.47
CA ALA A 103 -26.45 1.68 8.78
C ALA A 103 -26.71 0.17 8.68
N GLU A 104 -25.87 -0.65 9.33
CA GLU A 104 -26.26 -1.55 10.43
C GLU A 104 -25.18 -2.63 10.69
N ARG A 105 -24.73 -2.67 11.96
CA ARG A 105 -24.26 -3.81 12.77
C ARG A 105 -23.39 -4.91 12.11
N ALA A 106 -22.23 -5.18 12.70
CA ALA A 106 -22.08 -6.22 13.74
C ALA A 106 -20.59 -6.41 14.15
N SER A 107 -20.45 -6.91 15.37
CA SER A 107 -19.28 -7.04 16.25
C SER A 107 -18.53 -8.39 16.17
N SER A 108 -17.24 -8.42 16.57
CA SER A 108 -16.48 -9.51 17.25
C SER A 108 -14.96 -9.33 16.97
N GLU A 109 -14.11 -8.90 17.92
CA GLU A 109 -13.40 -9.59 19.04
C GLU A 109 -12.10 -10.39 18.70
N ARG A 110 -11.00 -9.96 19.37
CA ARG A 110 -9.80 -10.67 19.92
C ARG A 110 -8.69 -11.21 18.97
N SER A 111 -7.44 -10.70 19.12
CA SER A 111 -6.28 -11.17 19.94
C SER A 111 -5.44 -12.21 19.16
N ASP A 112 -4.10 -12.23 19.09
CA ASP A 112 -3.08 -12.01 20.11
C ASP A 112 -1.69 -11.75 19.47
N LYS A 113 -0.75 -11.30 20.31
CA LYS A 113 0.65 -10.94 20.04
C LYS A 113 1.56 -12.15 19.78
N ASP A 114 2.61 -11.97 18.97
CA ASP A 114 4.04 -12.00 19.40
C ASP A 114 5.03 -12.35 18.27
N ARG A 115 6.23 -11.75 18.40
CA ARG A 115 7.57 -12.10 17.86
C ARG A 115 8.15 -11.31 16.66
N LEU A 116 9.04 -10.37 17.02
CA LEU A 116 10.33 -10.02 16.36
C LEU A 116 11.38 -11.15 16.61
N PRO A 117 12.62 -11.20 16.02
CA PRO A 117 13.39 -10.14 15.32
C PRO A 117 14.17 -10.53 14.03
N GLU A 118 14.69 -9.48 13.37
CA GLU A 118 15.96 -9.35 12.60
C GLU A 118 16.36 -10.33 11.49
N LEU A 119 16.30 -9.87 10.24
CA LEU A 119 17.15 -10.29 9.12
C LEU A 119 17.31 -9.14 8.11
N ILE A 120 18.17 -8.17 8.43
CA ILE A 120 18.69 -7.22 7.43
C ILE A 120 20.21 -7.17 7.58
N ALA A 121 20.88 -7.98 6.76
CA ALA A 121 22.20 -7.65 6.26
C ALA A 121 22.35 -8.20 4.83
N THR A 122 22.51 -7.26 3.90
CA THR A 122 23.24 -7.37 2.62
C THR A 122 22.72 -8.32 1.53
N THR A 123 22.41 -7.68 0.40
CA THR A 123 22.54 -8.17 -0.98
C THR A 123 23.59 -9.26 -1.14
N GLU A 124 23.17 -10.52 -1.27
CA GLU A 124 23.72 -11.57 -2.15
C GLU A 124 23.27 -12.97 -1.67
N VAL A 125 22.86 -13.80 -2.64
CA VAL A 125 22.50 -15.23 -2.50
C VAL A 125 21.20 -15.53 -1.73
N LEU A 126 20.11 -15.71 -2.50
CA LEU A 126 18.96 -16.50 -2.04
C LEU A 126 19.46 -17.88 -1.57
N PRO A 127 18.99 -18.42 -0.42
CA PRO A 127 19.47 -19.69 0.12
C PRO A 127 19.38 -20.81 -0.92
N ALA A 128 20.49 -21.54 -1.08
CA ALA A 128 20.78 -22.52 -2.13
C ALA A 128 19.89 -23.80 -2.15
N GLY A 129 18.69 -23.75 -1.59
CA GLY A 129 17.73 -24.87 -1.55
C GLY A 129 16.47 -24.67 -2.39
N PHE A 130 16.20 -23.47 -2.90
CA PHE A 130 15.00 -23.23 -3.70
C PHE A 130 15.27 -23.48 -5.20
N SER A 131 14.64 -24.53 -5.71
CA SER A 131 14.50 -24.87 -7.14
C SER A 131 13.85 -23.71 -7.93
N GLY A 132 14.64 -22.70 -8.29
CA GLY A 132 14.20 -21.55 -9.10
C GLY A 132 13.20 -20.62 -8.41
N LEU A 133 13.07 -19.40 -8.95
CA LEU A 133 12.16 -18.36 -8.44
C LEU A 133 10.71 -18.86 -8.35
N ASN A 134 10.30 -19.69 -9.31
CA ASN A 134 8.98 -20.27 -9.36
C ASN A 134 8.66 -21.11 -8.11
N ALA A 135 9.57 -21.98 -7.64
CA ALA A 135 9.33 -22.80 -6.45
C ALA A 135 9.38 -21.97 -5.16
N ALA A 136 10.23 -20.93 -5.10
CA ALA A 136 10.25 -20.00 -3.97
C ALA A 136 8.89 -19.29 -3.81
N ILE A 137 8.31 -18.78 -4.90
CA ILE A 137 6.98 -18.18 -4.88
C ILE A 137 5.90 -19.21 -4.51
N ALA A 138 5.99 -20.44 -5.05
CA ALA A 138 5.05 -21.50 -4.68
C ALA A 138 5.12 -21.89 -3.20
N SER A 139 6.31 -21.85 -2.60
CA SER A 139 6.50 -22.10 -1.17
C SER A 139 5.94 -20.94 -0.34
N ALA A 140 6.21 -19.70 -0.73
CA ALA A 140 5.68 -18.52 -0.06
C ALA A 140 4.14 -18.51 -0.05
N LEU A 141 3.51 -18.93 -1.16
CA LEU A 141 2.05 -19.04 -1.29
C LEU A 141 1.41 -20.13 -0.40
N ARG A 142 2.18 -21.11 0.11
CA ARG A 142 1.63 -22.24 0.90
C ARG A 142 1.81 -22.10 2.41
N GLY A 143 2.59 -21.13 2.89
CA GLY A 143 2.97 -21.05 4.31
C GLY A 143 3.00 -19.62 4.86
N PRO A 144 3.46 -19.43 6.11
CA PRO A 144 3.68 -18.12 6.72
C PRO A 144 4.94 -17.49 6.11
N GLY A 145 4.94 -17.28 4.80
CA GLY A 145 6.03 -16.58 4.12
C GLY A 145 6.18 -15.16 4.65
N ASP A 146 7.40 -14.61 4.56
CA ASP A 146 7.66 -13.21 4.86
C ASP A 146 7.09 -12.32 3.75
N TRP A 147 5.76 -12.22 3.73
CA TRP A 147 5.00 -11.40 2.80
C TRP A 147 5.43 -9.94 2.85
N PRO A 148 5.63 -9.30 4.02
CA PRO A 148 6.14 -7.93 4.07
C PRO A 148 7.47 -7.75 3.32
N GLN A 149 8.43 -8.68 3.49
CA GLN A 149 9.71 -8.60 2.80
C GLN A 149 9.57 -8.85 1.30
N LEU A 150 8.78 -9.85 0.89
CA LEU A 150 8.52 -10.11 -0.53
C LEU A 150 7.85 -8.90 -1.18
N MET A 151 6.88 -8.28 -0.51
CA MET A 151 6.19 -7.08 -0.96
C MET A 151 7.15 -5.90 -1.11
N ALA A 152 8.01 -5.67 -0.12
CA ALA A 152 9.04 -4.65 -0.20
C ALA A 152 9.98 -4.92 -1.38
N THR A 153 10.40 -6.17 -1.59
CA THR A 153 11.26 -6.56 -2.71
C THR A 153 10.58 -6.33 -4.05
N VAL A 154 9.31 -6.74 -4.21
CA VAL A 154 8.52 -6.48 -5.43
C VAL A 154 8.39 -4.99 -5.69
N ARG A 155 8.18 -4.18 -4.66
CA ARG A 155 8.04 -2.73 -4.78
C ARG A 155 9.34 -2.04 -5.16
N ASP A 156 10.41 -2.37 -4.45
CA ASP A 156 11.64 -1.59 -4.44
C ASP A 156 12.66 -2.10 -5.48
N ASN A 157 12.46 -3.29 -6.06
CA ASN A 157 13.38 -3.90 -7.03
C ASN A 157 12.73 -4.14 -8.43
N PRO A 158 13.00 -3.28 -9.43
CA PRO A 158 12.47 -3.46 -10.79
C PRO A 158 13.01 -4.71 -11.51
N ALA A 159 14.27 -5.08 -11.26
CA ALA A 159 14.85 -6.30 -11.85
C ALA A 159 14.15 -7.56 -11.33
N PHE A 160 13.73 -7.55 -10.06
CA PHE A 160 12.94 -8.64 -9.49
C PHE A 160 11.56 -8.76 -10.14
N ARG A 161 10.86 -7.63 -10.42
CA ARG A 161 9.59 -7.63 -11.16
C ARG A 161 9.73 -8.21 -12.57
N LEU A 162 10.79 -7.83 -13.28
CA LEU A 162 11.09 -8.39 -14.60
C LEU A 162 11.29 -9.90 -14.55
N ARG A 163 12.07 -10.39 -13.57
CA ARG A 163 12.29 -11.82 -13.35
C ARG A 163 11.02 -12.58 -12.98
N LEU A 164 10.16 -11.99 -12.14
CA LEU A 164 8.85 -12.58 -11.83
C LEU A 164 8.02 -12.74 -13.11
N ALA A 165 7.96 -11.72 -13.96
CA ALA A 165 7.18 -11.75 -15.20
C ALA A 165 7.71 -12.75 -16.24
N SER A 166 9.01 -13.04 -16.25
CA SER A 166 9.63 -14.00 -17.17
C SER A 166 9.62 -15.43 -16.64
N GLU A 167 10.01 -15.65 -15.38
CA GLU A 167 10.31 -16.99 -14.83
C GLU A 167 9.11 -17.65 -14.13
N VAL A 168 8.12 -16.88 -13.65
CA VAL A 168 7.00 -17.42 -12.87
C VAL A 168 5.81 -17.78 -13.76
N SER A 169 5.09 -18.84 -13.40
CA SER A 169 3.88 -19.25 -14.13
C SER A 169 2.74 -18.26 -13.88
N THR A 170 1.83 -18.14 -14.85
CA THR A 170 0.69 -17.21 -14.75
C THR A 170 -0.19 -17.52 -13.54
N GLU A 171 -0.42 -18.79 -13.22
CA GLU A 171 -1.21 -19.21 -12.06
C GLU A 171 -0.59 -18.74 -10.74
N ARG A 172 0.74 -18.81 -10.63
CA ARG A 172 1.46 -18.35 -9.44
C ARG A 172 1.52 -16.84 -9.35
N LEU A 173 1.63 -16.14 -10.47
CA LEU A 173 1.52 -14.68 -10.50
C LEU A 173 0.13 -14.21 -10.09
N ARG A 174 -0.94 -14.95 -10.45
CA ARG A 174 -2.31 -14.70 -9.97
C ARG A 174 -2.43 -14.91 -8.46
N GLY A 175 -1.89 -16.03 -7.96
CA GLY A 175 -1.83 -16.29 -6.52
C GLY A 175 -1.09 -15.19 -5.76
N LEU A 176 0.06 -14.77 -6.30
CA LEU A 176 0.83 -13.65 -5.78
C LEU A 176 -0.03 -12.39 -5.73
N LEU A 177 -0.66 -11.97 -6.84
CA LEU A 177 -1.53 -10.79 -6.86
C LEU A 177 -2.65 -10.84 -5.82
N HIS A 178 -3.28 -11.99 -5.64
CA HIS A 178 -4.33 -12.16 -4.63
C HIS A 178 -3.79 -11.95 -3.21
N SER A 179 -2.59 -12.44 -2.92
CA SER A 179 -1.92 -12.17 -1.64
C SER A 179 -1.47 -10.71 -1.49
N MET A 180 -1.02 -10.07 -2.57
CA MET A 180 -0.54 -8.68 -2.56
C MET A 180 -1.67 -7.66 -2.38
N VAL A 181 -2.82 -7.93 -3.02
CA VAL A 181 -3.98 -7.01 -3.06
C VAL A 181 -5.25 -7.85 -2.86
N PRO A 182 -5.62 -8.22 -1.62
CA PRO A 182 -6.73 -9.15 -1.37
C PRO A 182 -8.05 -8.76 -2.04
N ASP A 183 -8.39 -7.47 -1.98
CA ASP A 183 -9.68 -6.96 -2.45
C ASP A 183 -9.81 -6.91 -3.98
N HIS A 184 -8.69 -6.83 -4.71
CA HIS A 184 -8.70 -6.58 -6.16
C HIS A 184 -7.82 -7.53 -6.97
N GLY A 185 -7.00 -8.36 -6.32
CA GLY A 185 -6.03 -9.24 -6.98
C GLY A 185 -6.69 -10.22 -7.94
N GLN A 186 -7.89 -10.72 -7.61
CA GLN A 186 -8.66 -11.58 -8.51
C GLN A 186 -9.09 -10.84 -9.78
N TRP A 187 -9.52 -9.58 -9.66
CA TRP A 187 -9.90 -8.77 -10.82
C TRP A 187 -8.67 -8.44 -11.68
N MET A 188 -7.54 -8.07 -11.06
CA MET A 188 -6.28 -7.80 -11.76
C MET A 188 -5.79 -9.04 -12.52
N ALA A 189 -5.92 -10.22 -11.92
CA ALA A 189 -5.69 -11.49 -12.58
C ALA A 189 -6.64 -11.69 -13.78
N GLY A 190 -7.94 -11.41 -13.61
CA GLY A 190 -8.92 -11.47 -14.69
C GLY A 190 -8.62 -10.53 -15.87
N LEU A 191 -8.14 -9.31 -15.59
CA LEU A 191 -7.64 -8.39 -16.62
C LEU A 191 -6.50 -9.03 -17.42
N SER A 192 -5.56 -9.70 -16.74
CA SER A 192 -4.45 -10.36 -17.41
C SER A 192 -4.92 -11.51 -18.31
N ASP A 193 -5.88 -12.31 -17.85
CA ASP A 193 -6.46 -13.40 -18.63
C ASP A 193 -7.19 -12.87 -19.87
N ALA A 194 -7.98 -11.80 -19.71
CA ALA A 194 -8.72 -11.18 -20.79
C ALA A 194 -7.79 -10.63 -21.87
N LEU A 195 -6.73 -9.91 -21.49
CA LEU A 195 -5.76 -9.36 -22.45
C LEU A 195 -4.94 -10.46 -23.14
N LEU A 196 -4.59 -11.53 -22.43
CA LEU A 196 -3.93 -12.69 -23.04
C LEU A 196 -4.84 -13.41 -24.03
N SER A 197 -6.11 -13.61 -23.66
CA SER A 197 -7.10 -14.27 -24.53
C SER A 197 -7.35 -13.44 -25.80
N LEU A 198 -7.47 -12.12 -25.66
CA LEU A 198 -7.60 -11.21 -26.81
C LEU A 198 -6.36 -11.27 -27.72
N HIS A 199 -5.15 -11.35 -27.16
CA HIS A 199 -3.92 -11.47 -27.95
C HIS A 199 -3.79 -12.84 -28.63
N ASP A 200 -4.29 -13.90 -28.00
CA ASP A 200 -4.31 -15.26 -28.54
C ASP A 200 -5.30 -15.38 -29.72
N LEU A 201 -6.41 -14.63 -29.70
CA LEU A 201 -7.35 -14.53 -30.82
C LEU A 201 -6.74 -13.76 -32.00
N GLU A 202 -6.21 -12.57 -31.74
CA GLU A 202 -5.51 -11.75 -32.74
C GLU A 202 -4.49 -10.88 -32.01
N ALA A 203 -3.22 -10.95 -32.41
CA ALA A 203 -2.13 -10.26 -31.72
C ALA A 203 -2.45 -8.77 -31.48
N LEU A 204 -2.48 -8.34 -30.21
CA LEU A 204 -2.73 -6.95 -29.80
C LEU A 204 -1.53 -6.03 -30.07
N ALA A 205 -0.35 -6.64 -30.13
CA ALA A 205 0.94 -6.03 -30.40
C ALA A 205 1.77 -6.95 -31.31
N PRO A 206 2.79 -6.43 -32.02
CA PRO A 206 3.68 -7.23 -32.88
C PRO A 206 4.69 -8.05 -32.05
N LEU A 207 4.22 -8.74 -31.02
CA LEU A 207 4.99 -9.58 -30.12
C LEU A 207 4.44 -11.00 -30.17
N ASN A 208 5.33 -11.99 -30.04
CA ASN A 208 4.88 -13.34 -29.77
C ASN A 208 4.18 -13.41 -28.39
N ARG A 209 3.40 -14.47 -28.20
CA ARG A 209 2.60 -14.67 -26.99
C ARG A 209 3.41 -14.56 -25.69
N ASN A 210 4.61 -15.14 -25.64
CA ASN A 210 5.43 -15.15 -24.43
C ASN A 210 5.99 -13.76 -24.10
N ALA A 211 6.46 -13.03 -25.12
CA ALA A 211 6.94 -11.66 -24.96
C ALA A 211 5.79 -10.71 -24.54
N PHE A 212 4.61 -10.88 -25.12
CA PHE A 212 3.41 -10.14 -24.72
C PHE A 212 3.00 -10.45 -23.27
N ARG A 213 2.97 -11.73 -22.89
CA ARG A 213 2.71 -12.18 -21.51
C ARG A 213 3.68 -11.53 -20.53
N GLN A 214 4.98 -11.57 -20.83
CA GLN A 214 6.00 -10.96 -19.98
C GLN A 214 5.77 -9.45 -19.85
N ALA A 215 5.57 -8.73 -20.96
CA ALA A 215 5.34 -7.28 -20.94
C ALA A 215 4.07 -6.90 -20.15
N LEU A 216 3.01 -7.69 -20.26
CA LEU A 216 1.76 -7.52 -19.53
C LEU A 216 1.96 -7.70 -18.02
N TRP A 217 2.55 -8.82 -17.60
CA TRP A 217 2.77 -9.09 -16.19
C TRP A 217 3.76 -8.12 -15.55
N GLU A 218 4.79 -7.71 -16.27
CA GLU A 218 5.69 -6.67 -15.79
C GLU A 218 4.96 -5.33 -15.61
N SER A 219 4.05 -4.97 -16.52
CA SER A 219 3.23 -3.76 -16.41
C SER A 219 2.27 -3.81 -15.22
N ILE A 220 1.64 -4.97 -14.99
CA ILE A 220 0.77 -5.21 -13.82
C ILE A 220 1.58 -5.11 -12.53
N LEU A 221 2.70 -5.82 -12.42
CA LEU A 221 3.55 -5.80 -11.23
C LEU A 221 4.11 -4.40 -10.96
N ASP A 222 4.44 -3.63 -11.99
CA ASP A 222 4.92 -2.25 -11.82
C ASP A 222 3.82 -1.30 -11.33
N GLN A 223 2.55 -1.54 -11.72
CA GLN A 223 1.41 -0.80 -11.16
C GLN A 223 1.07 -1.25 -9.74
N VAL A 224 1.14 -2.55 -9.45
CA VAL A 224 0.93 -3.08 -8.09
C VAL A 224 2.04 -2.62 -7.14
N ALA A 225 3.28 -2.50 -7.60
CA ALA A 225 4.36 -1.90 -6.80
C ALA A 225 4.05 -0.45 -6.40
N ARG A 226 3.34 0.30 -7.24
CA ARG A 226 2.92 1.68 -6.96
C ARG A 226 1.59 1.76 -6.21
N TYR A 227 0.96 0.62 -5.94
CA TYR A 227 -0.33 0.53 -5.28
C TYR A 227 -0.24 1.14 -3.87
N GLN A 228 -1.15 2.08 -3.61
CA GLN A 228 -1.43 2.58 -2.27
C GLN A 228 -2.88 2.21 -1.94
N PRO A 229 -3.14 1.41 -0.88
CA PRO A 229 -4.48 0.95 -0.56
C PRO A 229 -5.52 2.08 -0.43
N ALA A 230 -5.11 3.23 0.14
CA ALA A 230 -5.99 4.35 0.44
C ALA A 230 -6.46 5.18 -0.78
N GLY A 231 -6.01 4.84 -1.99
CA GLY A 231 -6.32 5.61 -3.21
C GLY A 231 -6.45 4.74 -4.45
N PHE A 232 -6.70 3.44 -4.27
CA PHE A 232 -6.83 2.56 -5.41
C PHE A 232 -8.06 2.93 -6.24
N SER A 233 -7.81 3.21 -7.51
CA SER A 233 -8.85 3.32 -8.51
C SER A 233 -8.58 2.26 -9.55
N LEU A 234 -9.56 1.38 -9.74
CA LEU A 234 -9.50 0.34 -10.75
C LEU A 234 -9.26 0.92 -12.14
N SER A 235 -9.95 2.02 -12.48
CA SER A 235 -9.79 2.68 -13.77
C SER A 235 -8.40 3.30 -13.92
N SER A 236 -7.85 3.91 -12.88
CA SER A 236 -6.48 4.45 -12.89
C SER A 236 -5.45 3.35 -13.02
N PHE A 237 -5.66 2.21 -12.34
CA PHE A 237 -4.81 1.03 -12.46
C PHE A 237 -4.82 0.49 -13.88
N VAL A 238 -6.00 0.26 -14.47
CA VAL A 238 -6.15 -0.22 -15.85
C VAL A 238 -5.47 0.73 -16.83
N ALA A 239 -5.75 2.04 -16.72
CA ALA A 239 -5.11 3.05 -17.56
C ALA A 239 -3.58 3.03 -17.40
N GLY A 240 -3.08 2.87 -16.18
CA GLY A 240 -1.66 2.74 -15.87
C GLY A 240 -1.03 1.49 -16.50
N VAL A 241 -1.69 0.33 -16.38
CA VAL A 241 -1.25 -0.93 -16.99
C VAL A 241 -1.21 -0.80 -18.51
N LEU A 242 -2.28 -0.32 -19.14
CA LEU A 242 -2.36 -0.16 -20.59
C LEU A 242 -1.32 0.84 -21.12
N LYS A 243 -1.08 1.94 -20.40
CA LYS A 243 -0.05 2.91 -20.76
C LYS A 243 1.36 2.31 -20.71
N LEU A 244 1.68 1.55 -19.66
CA LEU A 244 2.97 0.86 -19.55
C LEU A 244 3.12 -0.23 -20.61
N LEU A 245 2.06 -1.00 -20.85
CA LEU A 245 2.05 -2.06 -21.85
C LEU A 245 2.27 -1.49 -23.25
N ALA A 246 1.56 -0.41 -23.62
CA ALA A 246 1.74 0.28 -24.89
C ALA A 246 3.21 0.73 -25.06
N LYS A 247 3.78 1.35 -24.02
CA LYS A 247 5.19 1.77 -24.03
C LYS A 247 6.15 0.60 -24.26
N ARG A 248 5.93 -0.55 -23.61
CA ARG A 248 6.77 -1.75 -23.74
C ARG A 248 6.63 -2.44 -25.10
N CYS A 249 5.45 -2.35 -25.69
CA CYS A 249 5.17 -2.87 -27.03
C CYS A 249 5.53 -1.89 -28.16
N SER A 250 6.11 -0.72 -27.85
CA SER A 250 6.38 0.35 -28.81
C SER A 250 5.14 0.81 -29.60
N LEU A 251 3.98 0.85 -28.93
CA LEU A 251 2.70 1.32 -29.47
C LEU A 251 2.28 2.63 -28.79
N SER A 252 1.47 3.42 -29.49
CA SER A 252 0.76 4.52 -28.83
C SER A 252 -0.34 3.95 -27.90
N PRO A 253 -0.63 4.61 -26.76
CA PRO A 253 -1.71 4.16 -25.88
C PRO A 253 -3.07 4.09 -26.59
N SER A 254 -3.35 5.02 -27.51
CA SER A 254 -4.58 5.02 -28.31
C SER A 254 -4.67 3.81 -29.24
N ALA A 255 -3.60 3.45 -29.94
CA ALA A 255 -3.59 2.29 -30.83
C ALA A 255 -3.81 0.98 -30.07
N LEU A 256 -3.22 0.82 -28.87
CA LEU A 256 -3.46 -0.35 -28.04
C LEU A 256 -4.92 -0.44 -27.58
N VAL A 257 -5.51 0.68 -27.13
CA VAL A 257 -6.91 0.73 -26.69
C VAL A 257 -7.87 0.44 -27.85
N GLU A 258 -7.63 1.02 -29.03
CA GLU A 258 -8.42 0.75 -30.23
C GLU A 258 -8.33 -0.73 -30.64
N ASN A 259 -7.13 -1.31 -30.58
CA ASN A 259 -6.91 -2.73 -30.83
C ASN A 259 -7.69 -3.63 -29.86
N ILE A 260 -7.71 -3.29 -28.57
CA ILE A 260 -8.49 -4.01 -27.55
C ILE A 260 -9.99 -3.86 -27.85
N ALA A 261 -10.46 -2.64 -28.10
CA ALA A 261 -11.89 -2.36 -28.35
C ALA A 261 -12.41 -3.10 -29.59
N ARG A 262 -11.66 -3.07 -30.70
CA ARG A 262 -12.00 -3.78 -31.95
C ARG A 262 -12.17 -5.29 -31.73
N ARG A 263 -11.29 -5.91 -30.93
CA ARG A 263 -11.32 -7.37 -30.69
C ARG A 263 -12.34 -7.76 -29.63
N ALA A 264 -12.58 -6.91 -28.63
CA ALA A 264 -13.62 -7.14 -27.63
C ALA A 264 -15.03 -7.16 -28.24
N GLN A 265 -15.26 -6.50 -29.38
CA GLN A 265 -16.53 -6.56 -30.12
C GLN A 265 -16.75 -7.87 -30.89
N GLN A 266 -15.73 -8.71 -31.01
CA GLN A 266 -15.79 -9.99 -31.74
C GLN A 266 -16.09 -11.19 -30.82
N ILE A 267 -16.18 -10.95 -29.51
CA ILE A 267 -16.53 -11.94 -28.47
C ILE A 267 -17.97 -11.70 -28.04
#